data_AF-H7G1N4-F1
#
_entry.id   AF-H7G1N4-F1
#
_cell.length_a   1.000
_cell.length_b   1.000
_cell.length_c   1.000
_cell.angle_alpha   90.00
_cell.angle_beta   90.00
_cell.angle_gamma   90.00
#
_symmetry.space_group_name_H-M   'P 1'
#
loop_
_entity.id
_entity.type
_entity.pdbx_description
1 polymer ?
#
loop_
_entity_poly.entity_id
_entity_poly.type
_entity_poly.pdbx_seq_one_letter_code
_entity_poly.pdbx_strand_id
1 'polypeptide(L)' 'MKVKKSFLATGGFSNNLGILGLGTKQFKLNKEEFIQALNLIDFLSQEKEYTVLINYMKKKWNLRKFV' A
#
# COMPACT_ATOMS: atom_id res chain seq x y z
N MET A 1 3.36 19.79 -4.45
CA MET A 1 4.35 18.84 -5.02
C MET A 1 3.61 17.54 -5.29
N LYS A 2 3.45 17.17 -6.55
CA LYS A 2 2.77 15.93 -6.93
C LYS A 2 3.76 14.77 -6.93
N VAL A 3 3.36 13.63 -6.40
CA VAL A 3 4.22 12.45 -6.29
C VAL A 3 3.71 11.41 -7.29
N LYS A 4 4.47 11.15 -8.34
CA LYS A 4 4.21 10.06 -9.28
C LYS A 4 5.09 8.88 -8.91
N LYS A 5 4.47 7.76 -8.52
CA LYS A 5 5.19 6.51 -8.26
C LYS A 5 4.54 5.39 -9.07
N SER A 6 5.13 5.10 -10.22
CA SER A 6 4.86 3.86 -10.94
C SER A 6 5.47 2.71 -10.14
N PHE A 7 4.66 2.03 -9.34
CA PHE A 7 5.08 0.79 -8.71
C PHE A 7 4.60 -0.38 -9.56
N LEU A 8 5.52 -1.25 -9.96
CA LEU A 8 5.13 -2.55 -10.50
C LEU A 8 4.77 -3.43 -9.31
N ALA A 9 3.47 -3.71 -9.16
CA ALA A 9 2.94 -4.53 -8.10
C ALA A 9 2.30 -5.80 -8.66
N THR A 10 2.61 -6.95 -8.07
CA THR A 10 2.00 -8.24 -8.40
C THR A 10 1.44 -8.85 -7.12
N GLY A 11 0.25 -9.43 -7.17
CA GLY A 11 -0.38 -10.00 -5.97
C GLY A 11 -1.10 -11.30 -6.26
N GLY A 12 -1.01 -12.24 -5.33
CA GLY A 12 -1.80 -13.47 -5.34
C GLY A 12 -2.13 -13.90 -3.91
N PHE A 13 -3.33 -14.45 -3.71
CA PHE A 13 -3.77 -14.94 -2.41
C PHE A 13 -4.27 -16.38 -2.53
N SER A 14 -3.74 -17.28 -1.69
CA SER A 14 -4.13 -18.69 -1.65
C SER A 14 -3.87 -19.27 -0.25
N ASN A 15 -4.66 -20.26 0.18
CA ASN A 15 -4.47 -20.98 1.45
C ASN A 15 -4.22 -20.06 2.66
N ASN A 16 -5.00 -18.97 2.79
CA ASN A 16 -4.86 -17.95 3.84
C ASN A 16 -3.53 -17.17 3.85
N LEU A 17 -2.74 -17.24 2.77
CA LEU A 17 -1.49 -16.52 2.59
C LEU A 17 -1.54 -15.64 1.34
N GLY A 18 -1.30 -14.35 1.53
CA GLY A 18 -1.10 -13.38 0.46
C GLY A 18 0.37 -13.21 0.14
N ILE A 19 0.71 -13.23 -1.14
CA ILE A 19 2.03 -12.84 -1.65
C ILE A 19 1.88 -11.55 -2.41
N LEU A 20 2.57 -10.51 -1.94
CA LEU A 20 2.63 -9.21 -2.60
C LEU A 20 4.06 -8.92 -3.07
N GLY A 21 4.26 -8.83 -4.38
CA GLY A 21 5.48 -8.33 -5.01
C GLY A 21 5.39 -6.82 -5.25
N LEU A 22 6.41 -6.08 -4.84
CA LEU A 22 6.59 -4.65 -5.11
C LEU A 22 8.02 -4.44 -5.65
N GLY A 23 8.15 -4.21 -6.96
CA GLY A 23 9.45 -4.22 -7.63
C GLY A 23 10.18 -5.55 -7.42
N THR A 24 11.34 -5.53 -6.78
CA THR A 24 12.14 -6.72 -6.48
C THR A 24 11.85 -7.34 -5.10
N LYS A 25 10.98 -6.73 -4.28
CA LYS A 25 10.66 -7.21 -2.93
C LYS A 25 9.37 -8.00 -2.93
N GLN A 26 9.32 -9.06 -2.11
CA GLN A 26 8.11 -9.85 -1.87
C GLN A 26 7.76 -9.84 -0.39
N PHE A 27 6.47 -9.73 -0.09
CA PHE A 27 5.92 -9.73 1.26
C PHE A 27 4.92 -10.87 1.40
N LYS A 28 5.03 -11.60 2.50
CA LYS A 28 4.04 -12.57 2.95
C LYS A 28 3.08 -11.86 3.88
N LEU A 29 1.79 -11.90 3.58
CA LEU A 29 0.75 -11.16 4.27
C LEU A 29 -0.39 -12.10 4.67
N ASN A 30 -0.99 -11.87 5.83
CA ASN A 30 -2.28 -12.49 6.14
C ASN A 30 -3.41 -11.86 5.28
N LYS A 31 -4.64 -12.38 5.39
CA LYS A 31 -5.78 -11.90 4.60
C LYS A 31 -6.05 -10.40 4.78
N GLU A 32 -6.03 -9.92 6.01
CA GLU A 32 -6.36 -8.53 6.33
C GLU A 32 -5.27 -7.58 5.81
N GLU A 33 -4.00 -7.93 6.06
CA GLU A 33 -2.84 -7.20 5.57
C GLU A 33 -2.80 -7.15 4.04
N PHE A 34 -3.12 -8.28 3.38
CA PHE A 34 -3.15 -8.36 1.93
C PHE A 34 -4.22 -7.42 1.33
N ILE A 35 -5.43 -7.43 1.89
CA ILE A 35 -6.52 -6.53 1.46
C ILE A 35 -6.14 -5.07 1.74
N GLN A 36 -5.53 -4.76 2.88
CA GLN A 36 -5.07 -3.41 3.21
C GLN A 36 -4.01 -2.92 2.22
N ALA A 37 -3.06 -3.79 1.85
CA ALA A 37 -2.02 -3.47 0.90
C ALA A 37 -2.58 -3.23 -0.51
N LEU A 38 -3.53 -4.04 -0.99
CA LEU A 38 -4.19 -3.82 -2.26
C LEU A 38 -4.91 -2.46 -2.31
N ASN A 39 -5.66 -2.12 -1.26
CA ASN A 39 -6.33 -0.81 -1.15
C ASN A 39 -5.33 0.36 -1.14
N LEU A 40 -4.18 0.18 -0.51
CA LEU A 40 -3.13 1.19 -0.50
C LEU A 40 -2.51 1.36 -1.89
N ILE A 41 -2.23 0.26 -2.60
CA ILE A 41 -1.65 0.29 -3.94
C ILE A 41 -2.62 0.95 -4.92
N ASP A 42 -3.89 0.57 -4.87
CA ASP A 42 -4.94 1.21 -5.68
C ASP A 42 -5.05 2.70 -5.36
N PHE A 43 -5.04 3.06 -4.08
CA PHE A 43 -4.99 4.46 -3.66
C PHE A 43 -3.71 5.17 -4.13
N LEU A 44 -2.58 4.50 -4.33
CA LEU A 44 -1.35 5.12 -4.82
C LEU A 44 -1.21 5.09 -6.35
N SER A 45 -2.10 4.39 -7.06
CA SER A 45 -2.03 4.19 -8.52
C SER A 45 -2.17 5.48 -9.33
N GLN A 46 -2.95 6.43 -8.81
CA GLN A 46 -3.14 7.74 -9.45
C GLN A 46 -2.31 8.81 -8.76
N GLU A 47 -1.85 9.78 -9.55
CA GLU A 47 -1.14 10.96 -9.07
C GLU A 47 -2.02 11.76 -8.09
N LYS A 48 -1.42 12.16 -6.96
CA LYS A 48 -2.11 12.86 -5.89
C LYS A 48 -1.25 13.98 -5.34
N GLU A 49 -1.92 14.99 -4.79
CA GLU A 49 -1.25 15.99 -3.96
C GLU A 49 -0.73 15.37 -2.67
N TYR A 50 0.43 15.85 -2.23
CA TYR A 50 1.10 15.35 -1.03
C TYR A 50 0.20 15.43 0.22
N THR A 51 -0.60 16.48 0.35
CA THR A 51 -1.54 16.66 1.48
C THR A 51 -2.60 15.56 1.55
N VAL A 52 -3.13 15.13 0.40
CA VAL A 52 -4.11 14.03 0.29
C VAL A 52 -3.50 12.72 0.78
N LEU A 53 -2.26 12.45 0.38
CA LEU A 53 -1.53 11.25 0.80
C LEU A 53 -1.28 11.24 2.32
N ILE A 54 -0.81 12.35 2.89
CA ILE A 54 -0.58 12.46 4.34
C ILE A 54 -1.88 12.29 5.13
N ASN A 55 -2.98 12.90 4.69
CA ASN A 55 -4.27 12.76 5.36
C ASN A 55 -4.79 11.33 5.33
N TYR A 56 -4.66 10.64 4.19
CA TYR A 56 -5.00 9.23 4.07
C TYR A 56 -4.20 8.39 5.06
N MET A 57 -2.87 8.55 5.08
CA MET A 57 -2.00 7.78 5.98
C MET A 57 -2.29 8.08 7.47
N LYS A 58 -2.53 9.33 7.84
CA LYS A 58 -2.91 9.71 9.22
C LYS A 58 -4.21 9.06 9.66
N LYS A 59 -5.22 9.04 8.79
CA LYS A 59 -6.56 8.50 9.07
C LYS A 59 -6.57 6.97 9.14
N LYS A 60 -5.86 6.30 8.22
CA LYS A 60 -5.88 4.83 8.10
C LYS A 60 -4.82 4.12 8.94
N TRP A 61 -3.67 4.74 9.22
CA TRP A 61 -2.49 4.06 9.77
C TRP A 61 -1.99 4.65 11.10
N ASN A 62 -2.76 5.56 11.72
CA ASN A 62 -2.46 6.22 13.01
C ASN A 62 -0.96 6.53 13.18
N LEU A 63 -0.42 7.36 12.29
CA LEU A 63 1.01 7.68 12.13
C LEU A 63 1.73 8.25 13.37
N ARG A 64 1.10 8.31 14.56
CA ARG A 64 1.72 8.76 15.82
C ARG A 64 2.84 7.84 16.34
N LYS A 65 3.14 6.72 15.67
CA LYS A 65 4.12 5.71 16.11
C LYS A 65 5.48 5.75 15.40
N PHE A 66 5.68 6.67 14.45
CA PHE A 66 6.89 6.71 13.61
C PHE A 66 7.58 8.09 13.58
N VAL A 67 7.40 8.90 14.63
CA VAL A 67 8.22 10.10 14.89
C VAL A 67 9.01 9.86 16.17
#